data_AF-A0A849R427-F1
#
_entry.id   AF-A0A849R427-F1
#
_cell.length_a   1.000
_cell.length_b   1.000
_cell.length_c   1.000
_cell.angle_alpha   90.00
_cell.angle_beta   90.00
_cell.angle_gamma   90.00
#
_symmetry.space_group_name_H-M   'P 1'
#
loop_
_entity.id
_entity.type
_entity.pdbx_description
1 polymer ?
#
loop_
_entity_poly.entity_id
_entity_poly.type
_entity_poly.pdbx_seq_one_letter_code
_entity_poly.pdbx_strand_id
1 'polypeptide(L)'
;YKSEEEYSQLGSDGIINPESFVDGGGVLVAKTSPLRFLGVQKEIRMGMNNRRENSLTVKKGEEGTVEKIILTEEGEGNKLIKVCVREYKTPEIGDKIASRHGQKGVIGLIVPEEDMPFTANGLTPDIIINPHAIPSRMTVGQLLEIVAGKAGAMAGKTVDATAFKTNEKDIRALLLKSGFKDDGKETMYNGITGEQIESQILIGVGYYQRLYHVVSHKMHARSRGPVALLTKQPTEGRSKEGGLRFGEMEKDCLIAHGAAITLKERFGSDKTTVKICKTCGITATKDRVKGKDMCPLCKGTDIIDVDMNYAFKLLLDELKSMYIYPQIVAQED
;
A
#
# COMPACT_ATOMS: atom_id res chain seq x y z
N TYR A 1 -8.42 -23.69 -6.79
CA TYR A 1 -9.50 -23.26 -7.68
C TYR A 1 -10.28 -22.21 -6.93
N LYS A 2 -10.68 -21.14 -7.62
CA LYS A 2 -11.53 -20.08 -7.07
C LYS A 2 -12.89 -20.65 -6.67
N SER A 3 -13.56 -20.06 -5.68
CA SER A 3 -14.88 -20.52 -5.26
C SER A 3 -15.91 -20.26 -6.37
N GLU A 4 -16.98 -21.06 -6.41
CA GLU A 4 -18.07 -20.85 -7.38
C GLU A 4 -18.72 -19.46 -7.23
N GLU A 5 -18.74 -18.95 -5.99
CA GLU A 5 -19.25 -17.62 -5.64
C GLU A 5 -18.51 -16.49 -6.37
N GLU A 6 -17.18 -16.61 -6.57
CA GLU A 6 -16.37 -15.60 -7.26
C GLU A 6 -16.71 -15.48 -8.76
N TYR A 7 -17.36 -16.49 -9.34
CA TYR A 7 -17.82 -16.49 -10.73
C TYR A 7 -19.32 -16.14 -10.87
N SER A 8 -20.05 -16.00 -9.75
CA SER A 8 -21.50 -15.80 -9.76
C SER A 8 -21.96 -14.53 -10.50
N GLN A 9 -21.12 -13.50 -10.53
CA GLN A 9 -21.42 -12.20 -11.13
C GLN A 9 -21.13 -12.13 -12.64
N LEU A 10 -20.61 -13.20 -13.24
CA LEU A 10 -20.28 -13.23 -14.66
C LEU A 10 -21.52 -13.49 -15.52
N GLY A 11 -21.57 -12.83 -16.68
CA GLY A 11 -22.54 -13.10 -17.73
C GLY A 11 -22.28 -14.43 -18.44
N SER A 12 -23.17 -14.77 -19.38
CA SER A 12 -23.06 -16.00 -20.19
C SER A 12 -21.81 -16.05 -21.08
N ASP A 13 -21.23 -14.89 -21.37
CA ASP A 13 -19.98 -14.71 -22.11
C ASP A 13 -18.72 -14.81 -21.23
N GLY A 14 -18.89 -14.96 -19.91
CA GLY A 14 -17.80 -15.01 -18.94
C GLY A 14 -17.21 -13.64 -18.60
N ILE A 15 -17.92 -12.55 -18.90
CA ILE A 15 -17.51 -11.18 -18.59
C ILE A 15 -18.49 -10.61 -17.56
N ILE A 16 -17.99 -9.84 -16.60
CA ILE A 16 -18.84 -9.16 -15.63
C ILE A 16 -19.73 -8.09 -16.30
N ASN A 17 -20.89 -7.78 -15.73
CA ASN A 17 -21.75 -6.70 -16.24
C ASN A 17 -21.35 -5.33 -15.67
N PRO A 18 -21.55 -4.22 -16.41
CA PRO A 18 -21.47 -2.86 -15.86
C PRO A 18 -22.39 -2.68 -14.65
N GLU A 19 -22.01 -1.77 -13.76
CA GLU A 19 -22.70 -1.46 -12.49
C GLU A 19 -22.77 -2.62 -11.49
N SER A 20 -21.98 -3.68 -11.70
CA SER A 20 -21.78 -4.73 -10.69
C SER A 20 -20.71 -4.31 -9.69
N PHE A 21 -20.98 -4.52 -8.40
CA PHE A 21 -20.00 -4.31 -7.33
C PHE A 21 -19.07 -5.53 -7.19
N VAL A 22 -17.77 -5.26 -7.14
CA VAL A 22 -16.70 -6.26 -7.02
C VAL A 22 -15.78 -5.94 -5.87
N ASP A 23 -15.43 -6.98 -5.12
CA ASP A 23 -14.46 -6.93 -4.03
C ASP A 23 -13.15 -7.66 -4.43
N GLY A 24 -12.12 -7.53 -3.61
CA GLY A 24 -10.80 -8.10 -3.82
C GLY A 24 -10.84 -9.61 -4.05
N GLY A 25 -10.34 -10.05 -5.21
CA GLY A 25 -10.37 -11.45 -5.63
C GLY A 25 -11.53 -11.81 -6.55
N GLY A 26 -12.56 -10.96 -6.67
CA GLY A 26 -13.67 -11.14 -7.61
C GLY A 26 -13.19 -11.28 -9.05
N VAL A 27 -13.81 -12.19 -9.82
CA VAL A 27 -13.45 -12.45 -11.22
C VAL A 27 -14.13 -11.42 -12.12
N LEU A 28 -13.34 -10.71 -12.92
CA LEU A 28 -13.83 -9.75 -13.91
C LEU A 28 -14.05 -10.39 -15.28
N VAL A 29 -13.13 -11.27 -15.67
CA VAL A 29 -13.15 -11.96 -16.97
C VAL A 29 -12.69 -13.39 -16.78
N ALA A 30 -13.59 -14.35 -16.99
CA ALA A 30 -13.27 -15.76 -17.00
C ALA A 30 -12.43 -16.09 -18.24
N LYS A 31 -11.18 -16.51 -18.04
CA LYS A 31 -10.28 -16.90 -19.12
C LYS A 31 -9.71 -18.28 -18.87
N THR A 32 -9.81 -19.14 -19.87
CA THR A 32 -9.18 -20.46 -19.86
C THR A 32 -8.10 -20.54 -20.94
N SER A 33 -6.93 -21.06 -20.59
CA SER A 33 -5.80 -21.22 -21.51
C SER A 33 -5.51 -22.72 -21.73
N PRO A 34 -5.10 -23.15 -22.93
CA PRO A 34 -4.62 -24.51 -23.11
C PRO A 34 -3.35 -24.75 -22.27
N LEU A 35 -3.10 -26.00 -21.88
CA LEU A 35 -1.86 -26.35 -21.19
C LEU A 35 -0.65 -26.13 -22.10
N ARG A 36 0.45 -25.62 -21.52
CA ARG A 36 1.70 -25.34 -22.24
C ARG A 36 2.39 -26.63 -22.75
N PHE A 37 2.15 -27.74 -22.07
CA PHE A 37 2.63 -29.06 -22.43
C PHE A 37 1.41 -29.98 -22.54
N LEU A 38 1.32 -30.82 -23.57
CA LEU A 38 0.43 -31.98 -23.52
C LEU A 38 0.87 -32.82 -22.33
N GLY A 39 -0.05 -33.06 -21.38
CA GLY A 39 0.28 -33.68 -20.09
C GLY A 39 1.02 -35.02 -20.21
N VAL A 40 1.63 -35.45 -19.10
CA VAL A 40 2.17 -36.80 -18.96
C VAL A 40 1.07 -37.80 -19.31
N GLN A 41 1.38 -38.83 -20.12
CA GLN A 41 0.43 -39.82 -20.70
C GLN A 41 -0.66 -40.38 -19.74
N LYS A 42 -0.47 -40.29 -18.42
CA LYS A 42 -1.46 -40.71 -17.41
C LYS A 42 -2.72 -39.83 -17.35
N GLU A 43 -2.64 -38.53 -17.62
CA GLU A 43 -3.81 -37.62 -17.53
C GLU A 43 -4.70 -37.68 -18.78
N ILE A 44 -4.15 -38.06 -19.93
CA ILE A 44 -4.88 -38.17 -21.20
C ILE A 44 -6.00 -39.23 -21.13
N ARG A 45 -5.86 -40.26 -20.29
CA ARG A 45 -6.85 -41.36 -20.17
C ARG A 45 -8.14 -40.96 -19.46
N MET A 46 -8.18 -39.84 -18.72
CA MET A 46 -9.32 -39.49 -17.87
C MET A 46 -10.32 -38.52 -18.48
N GLY A 47 -10.17 -38.08 -19.74
CA GLY A 47 -11.15 -37.20 -20.40
C GLY A 47 -11.36 -35.84 -19.71
N MET A 48 -10.53 -35.50 -18.71
CA MET A 48 -10.57 -34.22 -18.02
C MET A 48 -10.05 -33.13 -18.96
N ASN A 49 -10.83 -32.07 -19.12
CA ASN A 49 -10.52 -30.94 -19.96
C ASN A 49 -9.13 -30.35 -19.61
N ASN A 50 -8.17 -30.51 -20.54
CA ASN A 50 -6.79 -30.03 -20.47
C ASN A 50 -6.67 -28.49 -20.59
N ARG A 51 -7.46 -27.75 -19.81
CA ARG A 51 -7.49 -26.28 -19.80
C ARG A 51 -7.11 -25.76 -18.41
N ARG A 52 -6.23 -24.78 -18.39
CA ARG A 52 -5.83 -24.06 -17.19
C ARG A 52 -6.69 -22.81 -17.02
N GLU A 53 -7.18 -22.60 -15.80
CA GLU A 53 -7.84 -21.35 -15.41
C GLU A 53 -6.81 -20.21 -15.32
N ASN A 54 -7.12 -19.07 -15.93
CA ASN A 54 -6.22 -17.94 -16.10
C ASN A 54 -7.03 -16.61 -16.11
N SER A 55 -8.07 -16.55 -15.28
CA SER A 55 -9.05 -15.46 -15.27
C SER A 55 -8.48 -14.18 -14.67
N LEU A 56 -8.95 -13.04 -15.17
CA LEU A 56 -8.61 -11.73 -14.64
C LEU A 56 -9.43 -11.48 -13.37
N THR A 57 -8.77 -11.01 -12.31
CA THR A 57 -9.40 -10.72 -11.01
C THR A 57 -9.07 -9.32 -10.54
N VAL A 58 -9.94 -8.76 -9.71
CA VAL A 58 -9.66 -7.54 -8.97
C VAL A 58 -8.46 -7.78 -8.04
N LYS A 59 -7.56 -6.81 -7.93
CA LYS A 59 -6.40 -6.95 -7.03
C LYS A 59 -6.91 -7.04 -5.59
N LYS A 60 -6.22 -7.82 -4.76
CA LYS A 60 -6.61 -7.98 -3.37
C LYS A 60 -6.52 -6.65 -2.60
N GLY A 61 -7.59 -6.33 -1.88
CA GLY A 61 -7.75 -5.07 -1.13
C GLY A 61 -8.01 -3.85 -2.00
N GLU A 62 -8.38 -4.02 -3.27
CA GLU A 62 -9.07 -3.00 -4.08
C GLU A 62 -10.53 -3.45 -4.21
N GLU A 63 -11.46 -2.51 -4.15
CA GLU A 63 -12.89 -2.72 -4.33
C GLU A 63 -13.47 -1.66 -5.26
N GLY A 64 -14.66 -1.91 -5.82
CA GLY A 64 -15.37 -0.89 -6.58
C GLY A 64 -16.49 -1.43 -7.45
N THR A 65 -17.03 -0.54 -8.27
CA THR A 65 -18.12 -0.83 -9.20
C THR A 65 -17.59 -0.80 -10.63
N VAL A 66 -17.98 -1.78 -11.46
CA VAL A 66 -17.61 -1.79 -12.88
C VAL A 66 -18.30 -0.62 -13.58
N GLU A 67 -17.54 0.29 -14.18
CA GLU A 67 -18.08 1.47 -14.88
C GLU A 67 -18.29 1.17 -16.37
N LYS A 68 -17.24 0.69 -17.03
CA LYS A 68 -17.24 0.47 -18.48
C LYS A 68 -16.43 -0.74 -18.87
N ILE A 69 -16.90 -1.41 -19.91
CA ILE A 69 -16.27 -2.58 -20.50
C ILE A 69 -16.08 -2.29 -21.99
N ILE A 70 -14.85 -2.40 -22.44
CA ILE A 70 -14.47 -2.15 -23.83
C ILE A 70 -14.02 -3.48 -24.43
N LEU A 71 -14.75 -3.93 -25.43
CA LEU A 71 -14.42 -5.08 -26.26
C LEU A 71 -13.88 -4.55 -27.59
N THR A 72 -12.65 -4.90 -27.92
CA THR A 72 -12.03 -4.53 -29.20
C THR A 72 -11.22 -5.70 -29.72
N GLU A 73 -10.88 -5.67 -31.00
CA GLU A 73 -9.91 -6.59 -31.59
C GLU A 73 -8.60 -5.84 -31.87
N GLU A 74 -7.47 -6.47 -31.58
CA GLU A 74 -6.17 -5.98 -31.98
C GLU A 74 -5.95 -6.24 -33.48
N GLY A 75 -4.97 -5.56 -34.10
CA GLY A 75 -4.69 -5.72 -35.53
C GLY A 75 -4.34 -7.15 -35.97
N GLU A 76 -3.95 -8.02 -35.04
CA GLU A 76 -3.68 -9.44 -35.27
C GLU A 76 -4.92 -10.35 -35.13
N GLY A 77 -6.11 -9.79 -34.88
CA GLY A 77 -7.36 -10.54 -34.69
C GLY A 77 -7.58 -11.09 -33.28
N ASN A 78 -6.72 -10.71 -32.32
CA ASN A 78 -6.89 -11.07 -30.92
C ASN A 78 -7.98 -10.22 -30.25
N LYS A 79 -8.94 -10.87 -29.57
CA LYS A 79 -9.94 -10.16 -28.77
C LYS A 79 -9.31 -9.58 -27.50
N LEU A 80 -9.40 -8.26 -27.35
CA LEU A 80 -8.95 -7.49 -26.20
C LEU A 80 -10.14 -6.99 -25.39
N ILE A 81 -10.11 -7.28 -24.09
CA ILE A 81 -11.14 -6.89 -23.12
C ILE A 81 -10.49 -5.94 -22.12
N LYS A 82 -11.02 -4.71 -22.00
CA LYS A 82 -10.63 -3.76 -20.96
C LYS A 82 -11.83 -3.49 -20.05
N VAL A 83 -11.65 -3.77 -18.77
CA VAL A 83 -12.65 -3.50 -17.73
C VAL A 83 -12.15 -2.34 -16.88
N CYS A 84 -12.96 -1.29 -16.77
CA CYS A 84 -12.69 -0.17 -15.86
C CYS A 84 -13.59 -0.29 -14.63
N VAL A 85 -12.96 -0.27 -13.46
CA VAL A 85 -13.64 -0.30 -12.17
C VAL A 85 -13.41 1.07 -11.52
N ARG A 86 -14.49 1.68 -11.03
CA ARG A 86 -14.48 2.95 -10.29
C ARG A 86 -14.73 2.70 -8.82
N GLU A 87 -14.09 3.50 -7.97
CA GLU A 87 -14.25 3.45 -6.52
C GLU A 87 -14.61 4.86 -6.04
N TYR A 88 -15.62 4.99 -5.18
CA TYR A 88 -15.95 6.26 -4.54
C TYR A 88 -15.19 6.35 -3.22
N LYS A 89 -14.35 7.39 -3.07
CA LYS A 89 -13.54 7.59 -1.86
C LYS A 89 -13.83 8.90 -1.16
N THR A 90 -14.50 8.80 -0.03
CA THR A 90 -14.63 9.88 0.95
C THR A 90 -13.25 10.21 1.55
N PRO A 91 -12.93 11.49 1.84
CA PRO A 91 -11.72 11.84 2.58
C PRO A 91 -11.70 11.18 3.96
N GLU A 92 -10.62 10.49 4.27
CA GLU A 92 -10.43 9.75 5.51
C GLU A 92 -9.18 10.22 6.27
N ILE A 93 -9.09 9.88 7.56
CA ILE A 93 -7.92 10.17 8.38
C ILE A 93 -6.70 9.49 7.75
N GLY A 94 -5.64 10.23 7.48
CA GLY A 94 -4.48 9.71 6.74
C GLY A 94 -4.37 10.19 5.29
N ASP A 95 -5.42 10.79 4.74
CA ASP A 95 -5.39 11.39 3.40
C ASP A 95 -4.55 12.66 3.37
N LYS A 96 -3.80 12.82 2.27
CA LYS A 96 -2.86 13.93 2.10
C LYS A 96 -3.51 15.10 1.37
N ILE A 97 -3.42 16.28 1.97
CA ILE A 97 -3.86 17.55 1.41
C ILE A 97 -2.68 18.52 1.28
N ALA A 98 -2.78 19.48 0.38
CA ALA A 98 -1.75 20.48 0.17
C ALA A 98 -2.34 21.85 -0.14
N SER A 99 -1.70 22.91 0.36
CA SER A 99 -1.91 24.26 -0.13
C SER A 99 -1.09 24.52 -1.39
N ARG A 100 -1.41 25.60 -2.11
CA ARG A 100 -0.62 26.10 -3.25
C ARG A 100 0.78 26.58 -2.86
N HIS A 101 1.02 26.80 -1.58
CA HIS A 101 2.29 27.28 -1.02
C HIS A 101 3.21 26.15 -0.52
N GLY A 102 2.97 24.91 -0.96
CA GLY A 102 3.82 23.76 -0.60
C GLY A 102 3.59 23.23 0.81
N GLN A 103 2.57 23.73 1.52
CA GLN A 103 2.19 23.21 2.84
C GLN A 103 1.38 21.93 2.66
N LYS A 104 2.08 20.80 2.75
CA LYS A 104 1.51 19.47 2.69
C LYS A 104 1.23 18.97 4.10
N GLY A 105 0.04 18.43 4.31
CA GLY A 105 -0.42 17.88 5.58
C GLY A 105 -1.24 16.61 5.36
N VAL A 106 -1.52 15.92 6.46
CA VAL A 106 -2.38 14.74 6.50
C VAL A 106 -3.57 15.07 7.38
N ILE A 107 -4.77 14.56 7.05
CA ILE A 107 -5.93 14.69 7.93
C ILE A 107 -5.64 13.91 9.21
N GLY A 108 -5.51 14.62 10.34
CA GLY A 108 -5.23 14.02 11.65
C GLY A 108 -6.49 13.66 12.43
N LEU A 109 -7.53 14.49 12.31
CA LEU A 109 -8.81 14.32 12.97
C LEU A 109 -9.91 14.91 12.10
N ILE A 110 -11.08 14.26 12.07
CA ILE A 110 -12.32 14.77 11.49
C ILE A 110 -13.25 15.03 12.67
N VAL A 111 -13.67 16.27 12.84
CA VAL A 111 -14.47 16.74 13.98
C VAL A 111 -15.87 17.09 13.47
N PRO A 112 -16.94 16.71 14.20
CA PRO A 112 -18.30 17.17 13.90
C PRO A 112 -18.42 18.70 13.95
N GLU A 113 -19.36 19.28 13.21
CA GLU A 113 -19.51 20.74 13.14
C GLU A 113 -19.86 21.36 14.50
N GLU A 114 -20.63 20.65 15.34
CA GLU A 114 -21.02 21.10 16.68
C GLU A 114 -19.85 21.34 17.63
N ASP A 115 -18.74 20.62 17.46
CA ASP A 115 -17.55 20.74 18.31
C ASP A 115 -16.55 21.77 17.76
N MET A 116 -16.78 22.30 16.55
CA MET A 116 -15.86 23.20 15.88
C MET A 116 -15.92 24.62 16.48
N PRO A 117 -14.77 25.32 16.58
CA PRO A 117 -14.78 26.71 16.99
C PRO A 117 -15.48 27.56 15.92
N PHE A 118 -16.30 28.50 16.36
CA PHE A 118 -17.10 29.33 15.46
C PHE A 118 -16.88 30.82 15.73
N THR A 119 -17.09 31.68 14.72
CA THR A 119 -17.03 33.14 14.87
C THR A 119 -18.34 33.69 15.43
N ALA A 120 -18.35 34.95 15.90
CA ALA A 120 -19.59 35.63 16.33
C ALA A 120 -20.69 35.67 15.25
N ASN A 121 -20.28 35.56 13.98
CA ASN A 121 -21.19 35.53 12.82
C ASN A 121 -21.66 34.11 12.46
N GLY A 122 -21.28 33.09 13.25
CA GLY A 122 -21.63 31.69 13.02
C GLY A 122 -20.76 30.98 11.98
N LEU A 123 -19.60 31.53 11.60
CA LEU A 123 -18.71 30.85 10.64
C LEU A 123 -17.89 29.77 11.34
N THR A 124 -17.97 28.55 10.83
CA THR A 124 -17.18 27.38 11.22
C THR A 124 -16.09 27.13 10.16
N PRO A 125 -14.83 26.82 10.55
CA PRO A 125 -13.75 26.59 9.60
C PRO A 125 -13.79 25.16 9.04
N ASP A 126 -13.51 24.98 7.75
CA ASP A 126 -13.38 23.64 7.14
C ASP A 126 -12.07 22.93 7.53
N ILE A 127 -10.97 23.70 7.65
CA ILE A 127 -9.61 23.19 7.90
C ILE A 127 -8.94 24.04 8.96
N ILE A 128 -8.53 23.41 10.06
CA ILE A 128 -7.70 24.04 11.10
C ILE A 128 -6.25 23.64 10.87
N ILE A 129 -5.37 24.64 10.76
CA ILE A 129 -3.93 24.44 10.53
C ILE A 129 -3.18 24.80 11.80
N ASN A 130 -2.18 23.99 12.15
CA ASN A 130 -1.31 24.29 13.27
C ASN A 130 -0.49 25.58 12.99
N PRO A 131 -0.55 26.61 13.85
CA PRO A 131 0.18 27.87 13.65
C PRO A 131 1.70 27.70 13.61
N HIS A 132 2.26 26.65 14.22
CA HIS A 132 3.70 26.38 14.19
C HIS A 132 4.24 26.05 12.79
N ALA A 133 3.37 25.67 11.85
CA ALA A 133 3.75 25.36 10.47
C ALA A 133 4.12 26.59 9.63
N ILE A 134 3.77 27.80 10.08
CA ILE A 134 3.92 29.03 9.29
C ILE A 134 5.27 29.73 9.55
N PRO A 135 5.69 30.01 10.80
CA PRO A 135 6.97 30.70 11.06
C PRO A 135 8.18 29.90 10.59
N SER A 136 8.14 28.58 10.77
CA SER A 136 9.25 27.67 10.43
C SER A 136 9.50 27.56 8.92
N ARG A 137 8.45 27.70 8.09
CA ARG A 137 8.54 27.56 6.63
C ARG A 137 8.54 28.88 5.87
N MET A 138 8.37 30.00 6.56
CA MET A 138 8.36 31.35 5.99
C MET A 138 7.35 31.51 4.83
N THR A 139 6.23 30.76 4.86
CA THR A 139 5.20 30.79 3.80
C THR A 139 4.21 31.94 4.01
N VAL A 140 4.71 33.18 4.00
CA VAL A 140 3.89 34.40 4.17
C VAL A 140 2.83 34.53 3.07
N GLY A 141 3.13 34.03 1.87
CA GLY A 141 2.17 34.01 0.75
C GLY A 141 0.85 33.32 1.09
N GLN A 142 0.87 32.29 1.94
CA GLN A 142 -0.37 31.61 2.36
C GLN A 142 -1.22 32.51 3.27
N LEU A 143 -0.60 33.27 4.17
CA LEU A 143 -1.32 34.23 5.00
C LEU A 143 -1.96 35.32 4.13
N LEU A 144 -1.21 35.83 3.14
CA LEU A 144 -1.72 36.80 2.18
C LEU A 144 -2.87 36.23 1.33
N GLU A 145 -2.77 34.97 0.89
CA GLU A 145 -3.84 34.29 0.14
C GLU A 145 -5.11 34.17 0.98
N ILE A 146 -5.00 33.78 2.26
CA ILE A 146 -6.14 33.64 3.17
C ILE A 146 -6.87 34.98 3.37
N VAL A 147 -6.11 36.06 3.58
CA VAL A 147 -6.66 37.41 3.77
C VAL A 147 -7.26 37.94 2.46
N ALA A 148 -6.58 37.74 1.33
CA ALA A 148 -7.05 38.13 0.01
C ALA A 148 -8.33 37.36 -0.40
N GLY A 149 -8.37 36.05 -0.14
CA GLY A 149 -9.53 35.21 -0.42
C GLY A 149 -10.76 35.67 0.35
N LYS A 150 -10.59 36.02 1.62
CA LYS A 150 -11.67 36.60 2.45
C LYS A 150 -12.13 37.96 1.92
N ALA A 151 -11.21 38.87 1.65
CA ALA A 151 -11.54 40.20 1.14
C ALA A 151 -12.25 40.13 -0.23
N GLY A 152 -11.79 39.22 -1.12
CA GLY A 152 -12.41 38.95 -2.41
C GLY A 152 -13.81 38.35 -2.29
N ALA A 153 -13.99 37.36 -1.40
CA ALA A 153 -15.29 36.75 -1.13
C ALA A 153 -16.32 37.78 -0.64
N MET A 154 -15.94 38.65 0.30
CA MET A 154 -16.82 39.70 0.82
C MET A 154 -17.14 40.79 -0.21
N ALA A 155 -16.20 41.12 -1.08
CA ALA A 155 -16.40 42.11 -2.14
C ALA A 155 -17.11 41.54 -3.39
N GLY A 156 -17.32 40.22 -3.46
CA GLY A 156 -17.85 39.54 -4.65
C GLY A 156 -16.92 39.65 -5.87
N LYS A 157 -15.60 39.77 -5.66
CA LYS A 157 -14.60 39.96 -6.73
C LYS A 157 -13.43 39.02 -6.56
N THR A 158 -12.93 38.50 -7.68
CA THR A 158 -11.68 37.75 -7.69
C THR A 158 -10.51 38.71 -7.50
N VAL A 159 -9.58 38.36 -6.60
CA VAL A 159 -8.35 39.14 -6.38
C VAL A 159 -7.28 38.62 -7.33
N ASP A 160 -6.69 39.51 -8.13
CA ASP A 160 -5.52 39.15 -8.95
C ASP A 160 -4.32 38.92 -8.02
N ALA A 161 -3.76 37.71 -8.07
CA ALA A 161 -2.58 37.32 -7.30
C ALA A 161 -1.34 37.12 -8.21
N THR A 162 -1.35 37.69 -9.42
CA THR A 162 -0.20 37.68 -10.33
C THR A 162 1.00 38.34 -9.68
N ALA A 163 2.17 37.70 -9.82
CA ALA A 163 3.42 38.19 -9.25
C ALA A 163 3.68 39.66 -9.65
N PHE A 164 4.09 40.46 -8.66
CA PHE A 164 4.48 41.88 -8.80
C PHE A 164 3.38 42.87 -9.21
N LYS A 165 2.10 42.47 -9.29
CA LYS A 165 1.00 43.38 -9.64
C LYS A 165 0.24 43.93 -8.43
N THR A 166 -0.02 43.08 -7.44
CA THR A 166 -0.98 43.39 -6.37
C THR A 166 -0.26 43.78 -5.08
N ASN A 167 -0.74 44.87 -4.45
CA ASN A 167 -0.22 45.35 -3.18
C ASN A 167 -1.06 44.82 -2.01
N GLU A 168 -0.38 44.44 -0.92
CA GLU A 168 -1.01 44.01 0.33
C GLU A 168 -1.93 45.09 0.94
N LYS A 169 -1.54 46.36 0.82
CA LYS A 169 -2.29 47.49 1.40
C LYS A 169 -3.70 47.59 0.83
N ASP A 170 -3.87 47.30 -0.46
CA ASP A 170 -5.16 47.38 -1.13
C ASP A 170 -6.10 46.27 -0.64
N ILE A 171 -5.55 45.07 -0.38
CA ILE A 171 -6.28 43.93 0.18
C ILE A 171 -6.77 44.24 1.60
N ARG A 172 -5.88 44.77 2.45
CA ARG A 172 -6.24 45.15 3.84
C ARG A 172 -7.29 46.27 3.86
N ALA A 173 -7.17 47.26 2.98
CA ALA A 173 -8.16 48.33 2.84
C ALA A 173 -9.52 47.82 2.35
N LEU A 174 -9.53 46.83 1.45
CA LEU A 174 -10.75 46.16 1.01
C LEU A 174 -11.42 45.42 2.17
N LEU A 175 -10.64 44.69 2.97
CA LEU A 175 -11.14 43.94 4.11
C LEU A 175 -11.76 44.86 5.19
N LEU A 176 -11.11 45.99 5.47
CA LEU A 176 -11.64 47.04 6.36
C LEU A 176 -12.98 47.61 5.85
N LYS A 177 -13.10 47.87 4.54
CA LYS A 177 -14.35 48.33 3.93
C LYS A 177 -15.48 47.31 4.06
N SER A 178 -15.14 46.03 4.11
CA SER A 178 -16.09 44.93 4.33
C SER A 178 -16.47 44.74 5.81
N GLY A 179 -16.01 45.59 6.72
CA GLY A 179 -16.35 45.52 8.14
C GLY A 179 -15.52 44.54 8.96
N PHE A 180 -14.45 43.99 8.39
CA PHE A 180 -13.51 43.09 9.08
C PHE A 180 -12.25 43.85 9.50
N LYS A 181 -11.52 43.25 10.44
CA LYS A 181 -10.22 43.77 10.87
C LYS A 181 -9.16 43.62 9.76
N ASP A 182 -8.22 44.54 9.70
CA ASP A 182 -7.19 44.60 8.65
C ASP A 182 -6.23 43.39 8.67
N ASP A 183 -6.02 42.80 9.85
CA ASP A 183 -5.20 41.61 10.07
C ASP A 183 -5.94 40.29 9.79
N GLY A 184 -7.22 40.35 9.41
CA GLY A 184 -8.07 39.20 9.14
C GLY A 184 -8.44 38.35 10.36
N LYS A 185 -8.04 38.76 11.57
CA LYS A 185 -8.33 38.04 12.80
C LYS A 185 -9.74 38.33 13.29
N GLU A 186 -10.39 37.32 13.82
CA GLU A 186 -11.72 37.40 14.40
C GLU A 186 -11.74 36.80 15.81
N THR A 187 -12.70 37.26 16.60
CA THR A 187 -13.04 36.62 17.87
C THR A 187 -13.79 35.32 17.59
N MET A 188 -13.32 34.22 18.17
CA MET A 188 -13.93 32.90 18.05
C MET A 188 -14.36 32.37 19.42
N TYR A 189 -15.32 31.46 19.40
CA TYR A 189 -15.87 30.78 20.57
C TYR A 189 -15.57 29.29 20.48
N ASN A 190 -15.42 28.64 21.63
CA ASN A 190 -15.24 27.20 21.71
C ASN A 190 -16.58 26.48 21.45
N GLY A 191 -16.63 25.57 20.48
CA GLY A 191 -17.83 24.77 20.18
C GLY A 191 -18.27 23.87 21.34
N ILE A 192 -17.33 23.42 22.18
CA ILE A 192 -17.60 22.49 23.28
C ILE A 192 -18.10 23.22 24.54
N THR A 193 -17.44 24.31 24.94
CA THR A 193 -17.78 25.03 26.18
C THR A 193 -18.67 26.24 25.97
N GLY A 194 -18.73 26.78 24.74
CA GLY A 194 -19.40 28.04 24.42
C GLY A 194 -18.62 29.29 24.87
N GLU A 195 -17.48 29.14 25.53
CA GLU A 195 -16.69 30.27 26.03
C GLU A 195 -15.91 30.95 24.90
N GLN A 196 -15.70 32.26 25.04
CA GLN A 196 -14.89 33.02 24.10
C GLN A 196 -13.41 32.65 24.23
N ILE A 197 -12.75 32.40 23.10
CA ILE A 197 -11.30 32.18 23.06
C ILE A 197 -10.59 33.52 23.34
N GLU A 198 -9.65 33.51 24.29
CA GLU A 198 -8.93 34.74 24.72
C GLU A 198 -8.17 35.42 23.57
N SER A 199 -7.66 34.63 22.62
CA SER A 199 -6.89 35.12 21.48
C SER A 199 -7.74 35.26 20.22
N GLN A 200 -7.46 36.31 19.43
CA GLN A 200 -8.07 36.46 18.11
C GLN A 200 -7.41 35.53 17.09
N ILE A 201 -8.24 34.79 16.35
CA ILE A 201 -7.79 33.76 15.42
C ILE A 201 -7.89 34.28 13.99
N LEU A 202 -6.85 34.05 13.19
CA LEU A 202 -6.88 34.33 11.77
C LEU A 202 -7.79 33.31 11.08
N ILE A 203 -8.86 33.79 10.46
CA ILE A 203 -9.78 32.99 9.65
C ILE A 203 -9.97 33.65 8.29
N GLY A 204 -9.97 32.86 7.23
CA GLY A 204 -10.19 33.33 5.86
C GLY A 204 -10.22 32.18 4.86
N VAL A 205 -10.23 32.52 3.58
CA VAL A 205 -10.46 31.55 2.51
C VAL A 205 -9.14 31.22 1.82
N GLY A 206 -8.71 29.96 1.90
CA GLY A 206 -7.51 29.45 1.25
C GLY A 206 -7.82 28.33 0.27
N TYR A 207 -7.08 28.24 -0.83
CA TYR A 207 -7.26 27.17 -1.81
C TYR A 207 -6.42 25.93 -1.46
N TYR A 208 -7.11 24.82 -1.21
CA TYR A 208 -6.50 23.53 -0.90
C TYR A 208 -6.74 22.50 -2.00
N GLN A 209 -5.79 21.58 -2.13
CA GLN A 209 -5.79 20.50 -3.11
C GLN A 209 -5.70 19.16 -2.38
N ARG A 210 -6.60 18.23 -2.72
CA ARG A 210 -6.47 16.82 -2.33
C ARG A 210 -5.42 16.17 -3.22
N LEU A 211 -4.43 15.51 -2.61
CA LEU A 211 -3.43 14.77 -3.35
C LEU A 211 -3.89 13.32 -3.59
N TYR A 212 -3.38 12.68 -4.65
CA TYR A 212 -3.68 11.27 -4.95
C TYR A 212 -3.15 10.28 -3.90
N HIS A 213 -2.40 10.76 -2.89
CA HIS A 213 -1.81 9.95 -1.83
C HIS A 213 -2.82 9.59 -0.72
N VAL A 214 -3.80 8.78 -1.08
CA VAL A 214 -4.85 8.26 -0.19
C VAL A 214 -4.31 7.16 0.72
N VAL A 215 -4.79 7.06 1.96
CA VAL A 215 -4.30 6.06 2.95
C VAL A 215 -4.78 4.64 2.65
N SER A 216 -6.02 4.46 2.17
CA SER A 216 -6.55 3.14 1.75
C SER A 216 -5.65 2.42 0.73
N HIS A 217 -4.89 3.17 -0.09
CA HIS A 217 -3.93 2.60 -1.05
C HIS A 217 -2.58 2.19 -0.42
N LYS A 218 -2.29 2.61 0.80
CA LYS A 218 -1.01 2.35 1.48
C LYS A 218 -1.10 1.24 2.52
N MET A 219 -2.24 1.14 3.20
CA MET A 219 -2.45 0.11 4.23
C MET A 219 -2.38 -1.27 3.58
N HIS A 220 -1.49 -2.13 4.10
CA HIS A 220 -1.45 -3.54 3.76
C HIS A 220 -0.92 -4.30 4.97
N ALA A 221 -1.45 -5.49 5.18
CA ALA A 221 -1.00 -6.40 6.21
C ALA A 221 -0.88 -7.79 5.61
N ARG A 222 0.08 -8.56 6.13
CA ARG A 222 0.32 -9.94 5.71
C ARG A 222 0.46 -10.82 6.95
N SER A 223 -0.36 -11.84 7.03
CA SER A 223 -0.22 -12.92 8.01
C SER A 223 0.62 -14.06 7.42
N ARG A 224 0.05 -14.79 6.47
CA ARG A 224 0.70 -15.78 5.60
C ARG A 224 0.27 -15.50 4.17
N GLY A 225 1.15 -15.79 3.22
CA GLY A 225 0.91 -15.48 1.82
C GLY A 225 1.80 -16.29 0.89
N PRO A 226 1.68 -16.09 -0.42
CA PRO A 226 2.50 -16.77 -1.40
C PRO A 226 3.98 -16.49 -1.17
N VAL A 227 4.80 -17.47 -1.55
CA VAL A 227 6.26 -17.40 -1.46
C VAL A 227 6.86 -17.54 -2.85
N ALA A 228 8.01 -16.91 -3.07
CA ALA A 228 8.79 -17.09 -4.28
C ALA A 228 9.24 -18.56 -4.41
N LEU A 229 9.14 -19.12 -5.62
CA LEU A 229 9.44 -20.54 -5.85
C LEU A 229 10.92 -20.87 -5.58
N LEU A 230 11.83 -19.96 -5.95
CA LEU A 230 13.27 -20.17 -5.84
C LEU A 230 13.74 -20.14 -4.39
N THR A 231 13.45 -19.06 -3.66
CA THR A 231 13.98 -18.78 -2.32
C THR A 231 13.04 -19.19 -1.19
N LYS A 232 11.78 -19.53 -1.50
CA LYS A 232 10.71 -19.77 -0.52
C LYS A 232 10.42 -18.60 0.41
N GLN A 233 10.91 -17.40 0.08
CA GLN A 233 10.64 -16.19 0.84
C GLN A 233 9.31 -15.55 0.43
N PRO A 234 8.70 -14.75 1.32
CA PRO A 234 7.58 -13.88 0.97
C PRO A 234 7.76 -13.12 -0.35
N THR A 235 6.72 -13.09 -1.18
CA THR A 235 6.64 -12.22 -2.36
C THR A 235 6.78 -10.74 -2.00
N GLU A 236 7.09 -9.89 -2.99
CA GLU A 236 7.12 -8.44 -2.86
C GLU A 236 5.84 -7.80 -3.43
N GLY A 237 5.43 -6.68 -2.82
CA GLY A 237 4.34 -5.82 -3.31
C GLY A 237 2.93 -6.23 -2.86
N ARG A 238 2.11 -5.24 -2.52
CA ARG A 238 0.72 -5.41 -2.04
C ARG A 238 -0.14 -6.26 -2.98
N SER A 239 -0.04 -6.03 -4.29
CA SER A 239 -0.85 -6.74 -5.29
C SER A 239 -0.58 -8.24 -5.35
N LYS A 240 0.57 -8.70 -4.83
CA LYS A 240 0.96 -10.11 -4.75
C LYS A 240 0.95 -10.63 -3.31
N GLU A 241 0.23 -9.95 -2.41
CA GLU A 241 0.20 -10.24 -0.97
C GLU A 241 1.61 -10.27 -0.37
N GLY A 242 2.49 -9.40 -0.85
CA GLY A 242 3.88 -9.36 -0.47
C GLY A 242 4.09 -8.93 0.98
N GLY A 243 5.19 -9.39 1.56
CA GLY A 243 5.62 -8.99 2.90
C GLY A 243 6.44 -7.71 2.88
N LEU A 244 6.68 -7.17 4.08
CA LEU A 244 7.69 -6.13 4.27
C LEU A 244 9.08 -6.76 4.33
N ARG A 245 10.05 -6.11 3.69
CA ARG A 245 11.44 -6.54 3.74
C ARG A 245 12.07 -6.08 5.05
N PHE A 246 12.68 -7.01 5.76
CA PHE A 246 13.51 -6.71 6.93
C PHE A 246 14.97 -6.62 6.47
N GLY A 247 15.55 -5.43 6.51
CA GLY A 247 16.88 -5.13 6.00
C GLY A 247 17.97 -5.23 7.07
N GLU A 248 19.17 -4.83 6.67
CA GLU A 248 20.34 -4.84 7.55
C GLU A 248 20.23 -3.79 8.66
N MET A 249 19.70 -2.61 8.35
CA MET A 249 19.51 -1.54 9.33
C MET A 249 18.50 -1.96 10.41
N GLU A 250 17.39 -2.61 10.03
CA GLU A 250 16.41 -3.09 11.00
C GLU A 250 16.98 -4.21 11.89
N LYS A 251 17.84 -5.07 11.32
CA LYS A 251 18.59 -6.10 12.06
C LYS A 251 19.54 -5.46 13.07
N ASP A 252 20.30 -4.44 12.66
CA ASP A 252 21.25 -3.75 13.54
C ASP A 252 20.53 -3.03 14.69
N CYS A 253 19.33 -2.48 14.46
CA CYS A 253 18.49 -1.93 15.53
C CYS A 253 18.16 -2.98 16.60
N LEU A 254 17.78 -4.20 16.21
CA LEU A 254 17.49 -5.27 17.18
C LEU A 254 18.74 -5.75 17.93
N ILE A 255 19.89 -5.79 17.25
CA ILE A 255 21.17 -6.13 17.88
C ILE A 255 21.56 -5.05 18.89
N ALA A 256 21.41 -3.77 18.56
CA ALA A 256 21.69 -2.66 19.47
C ALA A 256 20.84 -2.69 20.74
N HIS A 257 19.59 -3.15 20.65
CA HIS A 257 18.72 -3.40 21.80
C HIS A 257 19.07 -4.69 22.58
N GLY A 258 19.96 -5.55 22.06
CA GLY A 258 20.27 -6.85 22.67
C GLY A 258 19.16 -7.90 22.52
N ALA A 259 18.21 -7.69 21.61
CA ALA A 259 17.02 -8.53 21.44
C ALA A 259 17.30 -9.80 20.61
N ALA A 260 18.20 -10.66 21.09
CA ALA A 260 18.68 -11.83 20.35
C ALA A 260 17.58 -12.85 20.00
N ILE A 261 16.63 -13.11 20.92
CA ILE A 261 15.54 -14.06 20.70
C ILE A 261 14.58 -13.53 19.62
N THR A 262 14.19 -12.26 19.71
CA THR A 262 13.34 -11.60 18.72
C THR A 262 14.01 -11.57 17.34
N LEU A 263 15.32 -11.34 17.28
CA LEU A 263 16.08 -11.39 16.03
C LEU A 263 16.00 -12.78 15.39
N LYS A 264 16.24 -13.84 16.17
CA LYS A 264 16.16 -15.24 15.70
C LYS A 264 14.76 -15.59 15.19
N GLU A 265 13.71 -15.14 15.88
CA GLU A 265 12.33 -15.36 15.47
C GLU A 265 12.00 -14.63 14.15
N ARG A 266 12.38 -13.35 14.03
CA ARG A 266 12.10 -12.53 12.84
C ARG A 266 12.83 -13.02 11.59
N PHE A 267 14.06 -13.52 11.74
CA PHE A 267 14.83 -14.12 10.63
C PHE A 267 14.43 -15.57 10.30
N GLY A 268 13.48 -16.18 11.04
CA GLY A 268 13.00 -17.54 10.82
C GLY A 268 11.97 -17.70 9.69
N SER A 269 11.89 -16.75 8.75
CA SER A 269 10.83 -16.70 7.72
C SER A 269 10.79 -17.92 6.78
N ASP A 270 11.96 -18.52 6.53
CA ASP A 270 12.20 -19.59 5.57
C ASP A 270 12.87 -20.81 6.23
N LYS A 271 12.50 -21.09 7.48
CA LYS A 271 13.03 -22.23 8.25
C LYS A 271 12.84 -23.54 7.49
N THR A 272 13.93 -24.27 7.27
CA THR A 272 13.93 -25.59 6.65
C THR A 272 14.88 -26.54 7.35
N THR A 273 14.39 -27.76 7.60
CA THR A 273 15.21 -28.85 8.13
C THR A 273 15.97 -29.50 6.99
N VAL A 274 17.30 -29.47 7.08
CA VAL A 274 18.21 -29.99 6.06
C VAL A 274 19.03 -31.13 6.66
N LYS A 275 19.15 -32.22 5.92
CA LYS A 275 19.90 -33.40 6.32
C LYS A 275 21.38 -33.20 6.01
N ILE A 276 22.26 -33.39 6.98
CA ILE A 276 23.72 -33.23 6.81
C ILE A 276 24.43 -34.51 7.26
N CYS A 277 25.40 -34.97 6.48
CA CYS A 277 26.23 -36.11 6.84
C CYS A 277 27.33 -35.71 7.86
N LYS A 278 27.48 -36.45 8.97
CA LYS A 278 28.47 -36.14 10.03
C LYS A 278 29.92 -36.17 9.53
N THR A 279 30.23 -37.13 8.65
CA THR A 279 31.61 -37.37 8.20
C THR A 279 32.03 -36.44 7.05
N CYS A 280 31.16 -36.23 6.06
CA CYS A 280 31.48 -35.38 4.90
C CYS A 280 31.07 -33.91 5.09
N GLY A 281 30.12 -33.60 5.96
CA GLY A 281 29.61 -32.25 6.15
C GLY A 281 28.78 -31.70 4.98
N ILE A 282 28.34 -32.56 4.06
CA ILE A 282 27.50 -32.18 2.92
C ILE A 282 26.03 -32.52 3.14
N THR A 283 25.17 -31.85 2.39
CA THR A 283 23.72 -32.10 2.38
C THR A 283 23.41 -33.50 1.86
N ALA A 284 22.76 -34.32 2.68
CA ALA A 284 22.30 -35.66 2.33
C ALA A 284 20.94 -35.62 1.62
N THR A 285 20.62 -36.67 0.87
CA THR A 285 19.35 -36.81 0.16
C THR A 285 18.57 -38.00 0.72
N LYS A 286 17.24 -37.86 0.74
CA LYS A 286 16.33 -38.93 1.19
C LYS A 286 15.84 -39.71 -0.03
N ASP A 287 16.18 -41.00 -0.09
CA ASP A 287 15.60 -41.91 -1.08
C ASP A 287 14.19 -42.29 -0.60
N ARG A 288 13.17 -41.73 -1.26
CA ARG A 288 11.75 -41.98 -0.91
C ARG A 288 11.33 -43.43 -1.17
N VAL A 289 11.93 -44.13 -2.13
CA VAL A 289 11.53 -45.49 -2.49
C VAL A 289 12.03 -46.47 -1.43
N LYS A 290 13.27 -46.31 -0.99
CA LYS A 290 13.89 -47.18 0.02
C LYS A 290 13.65 -46.70 1.45
N GLY A 291 13.15 -45.47 1.63
CA GLY A 291 12.94 -44.85 2.93
C GLY A 291 14.23 -44.55 3.70
N LYS A 292 15.39 -44.57 3.05
CA LYS A 292 16.71 -44.37 3.68
C LYS A 292 17.30 -43.03 3.27
N ASP A 293 17.96 -42.38 4.21
CA ASP A 293 18.76 -41.18 3.94
C ASP A 293 20.17 -41.61 3.52
N MET A 294 20.72 -40.98 2.49
CA MET A 294 22.01 -41.32 1.91
C MET A 294 22.83 -40.08 1.63
N CYS A 295 24.11 -40.11 2.00
CA CYS A 295 25.08 -39.12 1.57
C CYS A 295 25.53 -39.39 0.11
N PRO A 296 25.50 -38.42 -0.81
CA PRO A 296 25.89 -38.65 -2.20
C PRO A 296 27.40 -38.91 -2.38
N LEU A 297 28.26 -38.50 -1.42
CA LEU A 297 29.71 -38.72 -1.49
C LEU A 297 30.11 -40.07 -0.85
N CYS A 298 29.90 -40.22 0.47
CA CYS A 298 30.36 -41.41 1.20
C CYS A 298 29.36 -42.57 1.21
N LYS A 299 28.11 -42.37 0.75
CA LYS A 299 27.00 -43.33 0.88
C LYS A 299 26.71 -43.80 2.31
N GLY A 300 27.30 -43.14 3.31
CA GLY A 300 27.09 -43.43 4.73
C GLY A 300 25.69 -43.03 5.20
N THR A 301 25.26 -43.67 6.28
CA THR A 301 23.94 -43.45 6.92
C THR A 301 24.00 -42.50 8.11
N ASP A 302 25.18 -42.03 8.51
CA ASP A 302 25.35 -41.13 9.66
C ASP A 302 24.96 -39.70 9.30
N ILE A 303 23.68 -39.41 9.49
CA ILE A 303 23.02 -38.18 9.03
C ILE A 303 22.30 -37.53 10.21
N ILE A 304 22.46 -36.21 10.33
CA ILE A 304 21.79 -35.35 11.31
C ILE A 304 20.81 -34.43 10.59
N ASP A 305 19.66 -34.18 11.20
CA ASP A 305 18.73 -33.14 10.76
C ASP A 305 19.09 -31.81 11.43
N VAL A 306 19.44 -30.80 10.62
CA VAL A 306 19.82 -29.46 11.09
C VAL A 306 18.81 -28.44 10.60
N ASP A 307 18.27 -27.64 11.52
CA ASP A 307 17.40 -26.54 11.20
C ASP A 307 18.21 -25.31 10.75
N MET A 308 17.98 -24.84 9.53
CA MET A 308 18.61 -23.63 8.98
C MET A 308 17.65 -22.87 8.08
N ASN A 309 18.00 -21.64 7.71
CA ASN A 309 17.25 -20.87 6.73
C ASN A 309 17.48 -21.44 5.32
N TYR A 310 16.42 -21.53 4.53
CA TYR A 310 16.48 -22.06 3.17
C TYR A 310 17.42 -21.23 2.27
N ALA A 311 17.47 -19.92 2.46
CA ALA A 311 18.42 -19.04 1.76
C ALA A 311 19.88 -19.47 1.97
N PHE A 312 20.24 -19.92 3.17
CA PHE A 312 21.60 -20.45 3.43
C PHE A 312 21.83 -21.78 2.71
N LYS A 313 20.81 -22.65 2.66
CA LYS A 313 20.87 -23.89 1.88
C LYS A 313 21.06 -23.62 0.38
N LEU A 314 20.42 -22.58 -0.15
CA LEU A 314 20.61 -22.14 -1.53
C LEU A 314 22.03 -21.64 -1.78
N LEU A 315 22.59 -20.82 -0.88
CA LEU A 315 23.98 -20.36 -0.94
C LEU A 315 24.97 -21.54 -1.00
N LEU A 316 24.75 -22.59 -0.19
CA LEU A 316 25.58 -23.79 -0.24
C LEU A 316 25.51 -24.50 -1.60
N ASP A 317 24.33 -24.54 -2.22
CA ASP A 317 24.16 -25.14 -3.55
C ASP A 317 24.82 -24.27 -4.64
N GLU A 318 24.79 -22.94 -4.51
CA GLU A 318 25.52 -22.02 -5.40
C GLU A 318 27.04 -22.16 -5.27
N LEU A 319 27.58 -22.26 -4.05
CA LEU A 319 29.01 -22.52 -3.82
C LEU A 319 29.46 -23.84 -4.46
N LYS A 320 28.68 -24.91 -4.30
CA LYS A 320 28.95 -26.21 -4.96
C LYS A 320 28.99 -26.09 -6.47
N SER A 321 28.13 -25.25 -7.07
CA SER A 321 28.12 -25.03 -8.52
C SER A 321 29.39 -24.34 -9.04
N MET A 322 30.07 -23.59 -8.17
CA MET A 322 31.37 -22.96 -8.44
C MET A 322 32.56 -23.85 -8.07
N TYR A 323 32.35 -25.15 -7.81
CA TYR A 323 33.37 -26.10 -7.34
C TYR A 323 34.01 -25.73 -6.00
N ILE A 324 33.34 -24.91 -5.19
CA ILE A 324 33.73 -24.67 -3.80
C ILE A 324 33.09 -25.77 -2.96
N TYR A 325 33.85 -26.39 -2.06
CA TYR A 325 33.37 -27.44 -1.16
C TYR A 325 32.99 -26.86 0.21
N PRO A 326 31.72 -26.52 0.47
CA PRO A 326 31.30 -26.03 1.78
C PRO A 326 31.10 -27.19 2.75
N GLN A 327 32.12 -27.47 3.57
CA GLN A 327 32.03 -28.47 4.63
C GLN A 327 31.33 -27.89 5.87
N ILE A 328 30.21 -28.47 6.26
CA ILE A 328 29.52 -28.10 7.50
C ILE A 328 29.97 -29.03 8.62
N VAL A 329 30.52 -28.46 9.68
CA VAL A 329 30.86 -29.18 10.89
C VAL A 329 29.70 -29.05 11.86
N ALA A 330 28.90 -30.11 12.01
CA ALA A 330 27.87 -30.17 13.02
C ALA A 330 28.51 -30.50 14.37
N GLN A 331 28.28 -29.64 15.37
CA GLN A 331 28.59 -29.92 16.77
C GLN A 331 27.27 -30.20 17.49
N GLU A 332 27.25 -31.22 18.33
CA GLU A 332 26.14 -31.46 19.26
C GLU A 332 26.44 -30.61 20.51
N ASP A 333 25.50 -29.73 20.86
CA ASP A 333 25.49 -29.00 22.14
C ASP A 333 25.10 -29.94 23.29
#